data_AF-A0A1Q8ETY7-F1
#
_entry.id   AF-A0A1Q8ETY7-F1
#
_cell.length_a   1.000
_cell.length_b   1.000
_cell.length_c   1.000
_cell.angle_alpha   90.00
_cell.angle_beta   90.00
_cell.angle_gamma   90.00
#
_symmetry.space_group_name_H-M   'P 1'
#
loop_
_entity.id
_entity.type
_entity.pdbx_description
1 polymer ?
#
loop_
_entity_poly.entity_id
_entity_poly.type
_entity_poly.pdbx_seq_one_letter_code
_entity_poly.pdbx_strand_id
1 'polypeptide(L)' 'MAAKTEYVVVDGCLQDGAKVIRQGEVYDPPSKEVAELLLDEGKIVRRGQLPKGEQEGGD' A
#
# COMPACT_ATOMS: atom_id res chain seq x y z
N MET A 1 18.82 -6.31 7.88
CA MET A 1 17.60 -5.68 8.44
C MET A 1 16.47 -5.96 7.47
N ALA A 2 15.46 -6.74 7.85
CA ALA A 2 14.35 -7.07 6.98
C ALA A 2 13.50 -5.81 6.74
N ALA A 3 13.55 -5.27 5.51
CA ALA A 3 12.67 -4.20 5.12
C ALA A 3 11.23 -4.73 5.19
N LYS A 4 10.45 -4.26 6.18
CA LYS A 4 9.00 -4.44 6.15
C LYS A 4 8.52 -3.79 4.85
N THR A 5 7.97 -4.61 3.96
CA THR A 5 7.39 -4.11 2.72
C THR A 5 6.07 -3.46 3.10
N GLU A 6 6.05 -2.12 3.17
CA GLU A 6 4.83 -1.36 3.42
C GLU A 6 3.99 -1.30 2.13
N TYR A 7 2.68 -1.49 2.27
CA TYR A 7 1.73 -1.34 1.17
C TYR A 7 0.86 -0.10 1.39
N VAL A 8 0.35 0.50 0.32
CA VAL A 8 -0.56 1.64 0.38
C VAL A 8 -1.76 1.33 -0.50
N VAL A 9 -2.96 1.67 -0.01
CA VAL A 9 -4.19 1.56 -0.80
C VAL A 9 -4.18 2.64 -1.87
N VAL A 10 -4.29 2.24 -3.13
CA VAL A 10 -4.33 3.17 -4.26
C VAL A 10 -5.66 3.21 -4.95
N ASP A 11 -6.54 2.26 -4.67
CA ASP A 11 -7.88 2.21 -5.23
C ASP A 11 -8.91 1.81 -4.16
N GLY A 12 -9.91 2.67 -3.98
CA GLY A 12 -11.01 2.46 -3.05
C GLY A 12 -10.63 2.48 -1.56
N CYS A 13 -11.21 1.56 -0.80
CA CYS A 13 -10.90 1.34 0.61
C CYS A 13 -10.85 -0.15 0.91
N LEU A 14 -9.97 -0.54 1.82
CA LEU A 14 -9.86 -1.89 2.33
C LEU A 14 -10.49 -1.99 3.70
N GLN A 15 -11.28 -3.04 3.91
CA GLN A 15 -11.78 -3.38 5.22
C GLN A 15 -10.93 -4.52 5.79
N ASP A 16 -10.17 -4.22 6.84
CA ASP A 16 -9.39 -5.20 7.60
C ASP A 16 -10.05 -5.38 8.97
N GLY A 17 -10.92 -6.39 9.06
CA GLY A 17 -11.76 -6.62 10.23
C GLY A 17 -12.62 -5.41 10.57
N ALA A 18 -12.31 -4.75 11.70
CA ALA A 18 -13.02 -3.55 12.17
C ALA A 18 -12.40 -2.23 11.68
N LYS A 19 -11.23 -2.28 11.02
CA LYS A 19 -10.57 -1.10 10.46
C LYS A 19 -10.94 -0.94 8.99
N VAL A 20 -11.18 0.30 8.60
CA VAL A 20 -11.30 0.68 7.18
C VAL A 20 -10.09 1.54 6.84
N ILE A 21 -9.26 1.05 5.94
CA ILE A 21 -8.07 1.71 5.41
C ILE A 21 -8.45 2.36 4.09
N ARG A 22 -8.32 3.68 4.00
CA ARG A 22 -8.72 4.42 2.79
C ARG A 22 -7.57 4.54 1.80
N GLN A 23 -7.90 4.89 0.57
CA GLN A 23 -6.92 5.31 -0.44
C GLN A 23 -5.93 6.33 0.14
N GLY A 24 -4.64 6.10 -0.11
CA GLY A 24 -3.53 6.89 0.41
C GLY A 24 -3.03 6.45 1.79
N GLU A 25 -3.77 5.58 2.50
CA GLU A 25 -3.33 5.05 3.79
C GLU A 25 -2.47 3.79 3.63
N VAL A 26 -1.56 3.62 4.60
CA VAL A 26 -0.71 2.44 4.69
C VAL A 26 -1.56 1.25 5.11
N TYR A 27 -1.48 0.18 4.32
CA TYR A 27 -2.07 -1.11 4.61
C TYR A 27 -0.96 -2.11 4.95
N ASP A 28 -1.12 -2.81 6.06
CA ASP A 28 -0.26 -3.93 6.46
C ASP A 28 -1.08 -5.23 6.30
N PRO A 29 -0.92 -5.95 5.18
CA PRO A 29 -1.67 -7.18 4.94
C PRO A 29 -1.33 -8.23 5.99
N PRO A 30 -2.33 -8.98 6.51
CA PRO A 30 -2.10 -10.00 7.54
C PRO A 30 -1.28 -11.20 7.05
N SER A 31 -1.29 -11.45 5.73
CA SER A 31 -0.59 -12.55 5.06
C SER A 31 -0.13 -12.17 3.66
N LYS A 32 0.91 -12.85 3.15
CA LYS A 32 1.43 -12.64 1.79
C LYS A 32 0.36 -12.91 0.71
N GLU A 33 -0.47 -13.91 0.89
CA GLU A 33 -1.57 -14.23 -0.05
C GLU A 33 -2.55 -13.07 -0.20
N VAL A 34 -2.92 -12.41 0.91
CA VAL A 34 -3.79 -11.22 0.89
C VAL A 34 -3.10 -10.05 0.18
N ALA A 35 -1.81 -9.85 0.45
CA ALA A 35 -1.03 -8.84 -0.24
C ALA A 35 -1.00 -9.09 -1.75
N GLU A 36 -0.77 -10.32 -2.19
CA GLU A 36 -0.70 -10.68 -3.61
C GLU A 36 -2.04 -10.52 -4.31
N LEU A 37 -3.15 -10.95 -3.69
CA LEU A 37 -4.50 -10.75 -4.23
C LEU A 37 -4.82 -9.25 -4.43
N LEU A 38 -4.52 -8.42 -3.44
CA LEU A 38 -4.81 -6.99 -3.52
C LEU A 38 -3.87 -6.24 -4.47
N LEU A 39 -2.63 -6.72 -4.65
CA LEU A 39 -1.72 -6.21 -5.66
C LEU A 39 -2.19 -6.59 -7.08
N ASP A 40 -2.64 -7.83 -7.26
CA ASP A 40 -3.15 -8.35 -8.53
C ASP A 40 -4.45 -7.62 -8.94
N GLU A 41 -5.34 -7.37 -7.98
CA GLU A 41 -6.52 -6.52 -8.19
C GLU A 41 -6.18 -5.03 -8.41
N GLY A 42 -4.95 -4.59 -8.13
CA GLY A 42 -4.55 -3.19 -8.23
C GLY A 42 -5.10 -2.28 -7.12
N LYS A 43 -5.59 -2.86 -6.02
CA LYS A 43 -6.12 -2.12 -4.86
C LYS A 43 -5.02 -1.52 -4.00
N ILE A 44 -3.88 -2.21 -3.90
CA ILE A 44 -2.70 -1.74 -3.14
C ILE A 44 -1.45 -1.75 -4.00
N VAL A 45 -0.45 -0.96 -3.59
CA VAL A 45 0.90 -0.97 -4.17
C VAL A 45 1.97 -1.02 -3.09
N ARG A 46 3.18 -1.48 -3.45
CA ARG A 46 4.34 -1.47 -2.56
C ARG A 46 4.88 -0.04 -2.42
N ARG A 47 4.78 0.54 -1.22
CA ARG A 47 5.29 1.88 -0.87
C ARG A 47 6.79 2.01 -1.12
N GLY A 48 7.54 0.93 -0.94
CA GLY A 48 9.00 0.86 -1.10
C GLY A 48 9.51 0.71 -2.54
N GLN A 49 8.62 0.64 -3.54
CA GLN A 49 8.98 0.62 -4.97
C GLN A 49 8.41 1.81 -5.74
N LEU A 50 8.18 2.95 -5.07
CA LEU A 50 8.15 4.20 -5.81
C LEU A 50 9.55 4.38 -6.44
N PRO A 51 9.69 4.43 -7.78
CA PRO A 51 10.88 5.07 -8.32
C PRO A 51 10.91 6.45 -7.68
N LYS A 52 12.05 6.78 -7.09
CA LYS A 52 12.32 8.08 -6.48
C LYS A 52 12.35 9.12 -7.60
N GLY A 53 11.20 9.43 -8.18
CA GLY A 53 11.00 10.48 -9.17
C GLY A 53 10.31 11.64 -8.48
N GLU A 54 11.02 12.77 -8.40
CA GLU A 54 10.54 14.10 -8.04
C GLU A 54 9.70 14.23 -6.75
N GLN A 55 10.39 14.42 -5.62
CA GLN A 55 10.02 15.54 -4.75
C GLN A 55 10.66 16.80 -5.35
N GLU A 56 9.99 17.41 -6.32
CA GLU A 56 10.21 18.82 -6.67
C GLU A 56 8.87 19.53 -6.52
N GLY A 57 8.82 20.41 -5.53
CA GLY A 57 7.62 21.16 -5.16
C GLY A 57 7.86 21.95 -3.88
N GLY A 58 9.03 22.59 -3.79
CA GLY A 58 9.24 23.70 -2.88
C GLY A 58 9.15 24.98 -3.70
N ASP A 59 8.15 25.80 -3.41
CA ASP A 59 8.19 27.25 -3.55
C ASP A 59 7.67 27.85 -2.24
#